data_AF-A0A2K0UQE0-F1
#
_entry.id   AF-A0A2K0UQE0-F1
#
_cell.length_a   1.000
_cell.length_b   1.000
_cell.length_c   1.000
_cell.angle_alpha   90.00
_cell.angle_beta   90.00
_cell.angle_gamma   90.00
#
_symmetry.space_group_name_H-M   'P 1'
#
loop_
_entity.id
_entity.type
_entity.pdbx_description
1 polymer ?
#
loop_
_entity_poly.entity_id
_entity_poly.type
_entity_poly.pdbx_seq_one_letter_code
_entity_poly.pdbx_strand_id
1 'polypeptide(L)'
;MSTRRVTRAAIAKAAAEASSSSSPAISAASSSNPLITKSKSKPKAKSKTIESSASSSTASINSKPKPSSTSSASSSTTQTLSFSSASHFDAWLLDSGTSTPSGIWLRFSKKSIISKVPSISYLDAVDTSLCHGWIDGQRKRLDEHFFLQRFTPRRPRSLWSRRNVERVEMLTTEGRMKPAGIAAVNAAKGDGRWDKAYAGPATMEVPGDLEEALAENEAAKVMFQGLSKSQRYSFLWRIHTAKKSETRERRIREFVDLLAEGKTL
;
A
#
# COMPACT_ATOMS: atom_id res chain seq x y z
N MET A 1 -37.18 41.49 -18.57
CA MET A 1 -37.00 40.35 -19.49
C MET A 1 -36.22 39.27 -18.76
N SER A 2 -36.87 38.13 -18.52
CA SER A 2 -36.39 37.05 -17.64
C SER A 2 -36.13 35.81 -18.49
N THR A 3 -34.91 35.27 -18.45
CA THR A 3 -34.57 34.01 -19.12
C THR A 3 -33.96 33.03 -18.11
N ARG A 4 -34.71 31.94 -17.90
CA ARG A 4 -34.44 30.84 -16.97
C ARG A 4 -33.26 29.96 -17.44
N ARG A 5 -32.52 29.46 -16.44
CA ARG A 5 -31.59 28.32 -16.53
C ARG A 5 -32.34 27.04 -16.89
N VAL A 6 -31.75 26.22 -17.77
CA VAL A 6 -32.08 24.81 -17.94
C VAL A 6 -30.92 23.97 -17.41
N THR A 7 -31.22 23.10 -16.45
CA THR A 7 -30.30 22.20 -15.77
C THR A 7 -30.10 20.89 -16.53
N ARG A 8 -28.93 20.28 -16.33
CA ARG A 8 -28.35 19.12 -17.03
C ARG A 8 -28.92 17.76 -16.57
N ALA A 9 -30.24 17.67 -16.43
CA ALA A 9 -30.95 16.45 -16.03
C ALA A 9 -32.02 16.07 -17.07
N ALA A 10 -31.60 15.85 -18.32
CA ALA A 10 -32.52 15.42 -19.39
C ALA A 10 -31.75 14.85 -20.62
N ILE A 11 -30.92 13.83 -20.44
CA ILE A 11 -30.66 12.84 -21.51
C ILE A 11 -30.60 11.47 -20.84
N ALA A 12 -31.77 10.83 -20.85
CA ALA A 12 -32.03 9.47 -20.42
C ALA A 12 -31.60 8.51 -21.56
N LYS A 13 -31.16 7.28 -21.25
CA LYS A 13 -32.05 6.11 -21.24
C LYS A 13 -32.76 5.92 -22.60
N ALA A 14 -32.07 5.28 -23.53
CA ALA A 14 -32.67 4.64 -24.71
C ALA A 14 -31.69 3.61 -25.28
N ALA A 15 -31.98 2.32 -25.07
CA ALA A 15 -31.68 1.16 -25.94
C ALA A 15 -31.61 -0.12 -25.09
N ALA A 16 -32.78 -0.61 -24.69
CA ALA A 16 -33.02 -2.00 -24.39
C ALA A 16 -34.22 -2.46 -25.23
N GLU A 17 -34.14 -3.70 -25.73
CA GLU A 17 -35.21 -4.53 -26.32
C GLU A 17 -35.44 -4.53 -27.84
N ALA A 18 -34.93 -5.59 -28.49
CA ALA A 18 -35.46 -6.39 -29.61
C ALA A 18 -34.30 -7.30 -30.11
N SER A 19 -34.35 -8.60 -30.35
CA SER A 19 -35.37 -9.65 -30.29
C SER A 19 -34.67 -11.02 -30.30
N SER A 20 -35.37 -12.04 -29.81
CA SER A 20 -35.10 -13.48 -29.80
C SER A 20 -34.76 -14.11 -31.17
N SER A 21 -33.89 -15.13 -31.20
CA SER A 21 -34.23 -16.53 -31.57
C SER A 21 -33.03 -17.38 -32.04
N SER A 22 -33.14 -18.69 -31.78
CA SER A 22 -32.41 -19.85 -32.33
C SER A 22 -31.12 -20.34 -31.63
N SER A 23 -31.31 -21.42 -30.85
CA SER A 23 -30.34 -22.52 -30.73
C SER A 23 -30.40 -23.40 -32.00
N PRO A 24 -29.37 -24.24 -32.27
CA PRO A 24 -29.49 -25.63 -31.82
C PRO A 24 -28.20 -26.23 -31.22
N ALA A 25 -28.41 -27.31 -30.47
CA ALA A 25 -27.40 -28.23 -29.95
C ALA A 25 -26.81 -29.12 -31.06
N ILE A 26 -25.64 -29.73 -30.81
CA ILE A 26 -25.25 -31.10 -31.18
C ILE A 26 -24.02 -31.55 -30.33
N SER A 27 -24.19 -32.71 -29.67
CA SER A 27 -23.29 -33.82 -29.29
C SER A 27 -21.77 -33.64 -29.23
N ALA A 28 -21.07 -33.96 -28.12
CA ALA A 28 -20.80 -35.28 -27.50
C ALA A 28 -19.67 -36.11 -28.17
N ALA A 29 -18.55 -36.29 -27.43
CA ALA A 29 -17.63 -37.44 -27.38
C ALA A 29 -16.49 -37.06 -26.43
N SER A 30 -16.36 -37.56 -25.19
CA SER A 30 -16.01 -38.92 -24.76
C SER A 30 -14.68 -39.43 -25.34
N SER A 31 -13.62 -39.39 -24.52
CA SER A 31 -12.56 -40.41 -24.45
C SER A 31 -11.70 -40.14 -23.20
N SER A 32 -11.86 -40.93 -22.14
CA SER A 32 -11.09 -42.16 -21.87
C SER A 32 -9.78 -41.88 -21.12
N ASN A 33 -9.84 -42.11 -19.80
CA ASN A 33 -8.73 -42.39 -18.88
C ASN A 33 -7.95 -43.66 -19.32
N PRO A 34 -6.71 -43.96 -18.85
CA PRO A 34 -6.48 -44.44 -17.47
C PRO A 34 -5.15 -43.97 -16.81
N LEU A 35 -5.11 -43.68 -15.51
CA LEU A 35 -4.86 -44.57 -14.34
C LEU A 35 -3.39 -45.01 -14.14
N ILE A 36 -3.00 -45.14 -12.85
CA ILE A 36 -1.78 -45.77 -12.26
C ILE A 36 -0.65 -44.74 -11.96
N THR A 37 -0.09 -44.56 -10.75
CA THR A 37 0.03 -45.39 -9.53
C THR A 37 0.25 -44.54 -8.26
N LYS A 38 -0.17 -45.10 -7.12
CA LYS A 38 0.28 -44.77 -5.75
C LYS A 38 1.77 -45.09 -5.57
N SER A 39 2.48 -44.29 -4.76
CA SER A 39 3.56 -44.80 -3.90
C SER A 39 3.77 -43.92 -2.66
N LYS A 40 3.44 -44.49 -1.49
CA LYS A 40 3.94 -44.08 -0.17
C LYS A 40 5.42 -44.49 -0.05
N SER A 41 6.26 -43.66 0.57
CA SER A 41 7.24 -44.12 1.58
C SER A 41 8.14 -42.98 2.12
N LYS A 42 8.03 -42.73 3.42
CA LYS A 42 9.09 -42.33 4.37
C LYS A 42 9.34 -43.58 5.23
N PRO A 43 10.54 -43.96 5.73
CA PRO A 43 11.37 -43.21 6.71
C PRO A 43 12.90 -43.37 6.47
N LYS A 44 13.87 -42.81 7.21
CA LYS A 44 14.13 -42.92 8.66
C LYS A 44 15.35 -42.06 9.06
N ALA A 45 15.41 -41.76 10.35
CA ALA A 45 16.45 -41.03 11.09
C ALA A 45 17.89 -41.59 10.95
N LYS A 46 18.89 -40.76 11.27
CA LYS A 46 19.85 -41.05 12.35
C LYS A 46 20.67 -39.83 12.80
N SER A 47 20.82 -39.79 14.11
CA SER A 47 21.58 -38.86 14.97
C SER A 47 23.09 -39.16 14.93
N LYS A 48 23.91 -38.16 15.25
CA LYS A 48 25.14 -38.35 16.05
C LYS A 48 25.63 -37.03 16.68
N THR A 49 25.50 -36.99 18.00
CA THR A 49 26.29 -36.18 18.95
C THR A 49 27.73 -36.70 19.01
N ILE A 50 28.72 -35.85 19.29
CA ILE A 50 29.90 -36.11 20.13
C ILE A 50 30.42 -34.78 20.73
N GLU A 51 30.77 -34.89 22.01
CA GLU A 51 31.34 -33.96 23.00
C GLU A 51 32.68 -33.30 22.60
N SER A 52 32.90 -32.03 22.99
CA SER A 52 33.62 -31.53 24.19
C SER A 52 35.16 -31.68 24.17
N SER A 53 35.86 -30.55 24.33
CA SER A 53 36.93 -30.38 25.34
C SER A 53 37.56 -28.98 25.23
N ALA A 54 37.95 -28.47 26.40
CA ALA A 54 38.40 -27.13 26.69
C ALA A 54 39.92 -26.96 26.54
N SER A 55 40.38 -25.71 26.37
CA SER A 55 41.19 -24.97 27.37
C SER A 55 42.24 -24.01 26.78
N SER A 56 42.23 -22.81 27.38
CA SER A 56 43.39 -21.99 27.79
C SER A 56 44.08 -21.03 26.82
N SER A 57 43.80 -19.74 27.09
CA SER A 57 44.74 -18.64 27.38
C SER A 57 45.74 -18.16 26.33
N THR A 58 45.62 -16.89 25.94
CA THR A 58 46.57 -15.81 26.34
C THR A 58 46.10 -14.45 25.81
N ALA A 59 46.26 -13.43 26.66
CA ALA A 59 46.01 -12.03 26.34
C ALA A 59 47.13 -11.48 25.43
N SER A 60 46.77 -10.61 24.48
CA SER A 60 47.65 -9.51 24.08
C SER A 60 46.86 -8.38 23.42
N ILE A 61 47.10 -7.22 24.02
CA ILE A 61 46.59 -5.90 23.72
C ILE A 61 47.37 -5.39 22.51
N ASN A 62 46.72 -4.94 21.44
CA ASN A 62 47.25 -3.84 20.65
C ASN A 62 46.16 -3.11 19.86
N SER A 63 45.66 -2.04 20.48
CA SER A 63 44.79 -1.04 19.87
C SER A 63 45.61 -0.09 19.01
N LYS A 64 45.39 -0.13 17.68
CA LYS A 64 45.90 0.89 16.75
C LYS A 64 44.77 1.89 16.45
N PRO A 65 44.96 3.21 16.65
CA PRO A 65 43.89 4.18 16.49
C PRO A 65 43.57 4.37 15.01
N LYS A 66 42.31 4.11 14.65
CA LYS A 66 41.74 4.41 13.33
C LYS A 66 41.43 5.92 13.28
N PRO A 67 41.83 6.65 12.22
CA PRO A 67 41.55 8.08 12.13
C PRO A 67 40.04 8.31 12.15
N SER A 68 39.63 9.20 13.03
CA SER A 68 38.28 9.71 13.20
C SER A 68 37.82 10.38 11.91
N SER A 69 37.18 9.61 11.03
CA SER A 69 36.29 10.19 10.03
C SER A 69 35.08 10.70 10.78
N THR A 70 35.08 11.99 11.09
CA THR A 70 33.89 12.75 11.46
C THR A 70 32.92 12.66 10.27
N SER A 71 32.14 11.58 10.21
CA SER A 71 30.95 11.56 9.38
C SER A 71 29.97 12.51 10.05
N SER A 72 29.93 13.74 9.59
CA SER A 72 28.83 14.65 9.82
C SER A 72 27.56 13.98 9.32
N ALA A 73 26.90 13.23 10.18
CA ALA A 73 25.51 12.85 9.98
C ALA A 73 24.73 14.16 10.02
N SER A 74 24.51 14.78 8.85
CA SER A 74 23.55 15.86 8.76
C SER A 74 22.21 15.26 9.15
N SER A 75 21.72 15.60 10.34
CA SER A 75 20.34 15.35 10.72
C SER A 75 19.49 16.12 9.72
N SER A 76 19.03 15.45 8.67
CA SER A 76 18.13 16.04 7.68
C SER A 76 16.79 16.26 8.38
N THR A 77 16.68 17.37 9.10
CA THR A 77 15.45 17.78 9.76
C THR A 77 14.42 18.05 8.67
N THR A 78 13.44 17.17 8.54
CA THR A 78 12.36 17.32 7.56
C THR A 78 11.61 18.62 7.85
N GLN A 79 11.69 19.59 6.93
CA GLN A 79 11.08 20.91 7.10
C GLN A 79 9.56 20.81 7.20
N THR A 80 8.95 21.68 8.01
CA THR A 80 7.49 21.86 8.06
C THR A 80 7.08 23.08 7.26
N LEU A 81 6.17 22.91 6.30
CA LEU A 81 5.68 23.96 5.40
C LEU A 81 4.16 24.08 5.47
N SER A 82 3.61 25.23 5.08
CA SER A 82 2.16 25.48 4.98
C SER A 82 1.86 26.13 3.63
N PHE A 83 0.76 25.74 2.99
CA PHE A 83 0.30 26.33 1.74
C PHE A 83 -1.18 26.67 1.83
N SER A 84 -1.56 27.84 1.32
CA SER A 84 -2.95 28.32 1.34
C SER A 84 -3.82 27.69 0.25
N SER A 85 -3.22 27.17 -0.83
CA SER A 85 -3.94 26.55 -1.95
C SER A 85 -3.09 25.52 -2.70
N ALA A 86 -3.75 24.74 -3.57
CA ALA A 86 -3.11 23.79 -4.48
C ALA A 86 -2.04 24.46 -5.37
N SER A 87 -2.34 25.63 -5.92
CA SER A 87 -1.42 26.35 -6.82
C SER A 87 -0.12 26.76 -6.12
N HIS A 88 -0.17 27.18 -4.85
CA HIS A 88 1.04 27.51 -4.09
C HIS A 88 1.90 26.26 -3.84
N PHE A 89 1.27 25.11 -3.57
CA PHE A 89 1.99 23.86 -3.39
C PHE A 89 2.56 23.32 -4.71
N ASP A 90 1.81 23.44 -5.82
CA ASP A 90 2.26 23.09 -7.18
C ASP A 90 3.50 23.89 -7.57
N ALA A 91 3.48 25.21 -7.36
CA ALA A 91 4.61 26.10 -7.64
C ALA A 91 5.84 25.72 -6.81
N TRP A 92 5.66 25.43 -5.52
CA TRP A 92 6.76 25.02 -4.65
C TRP A 92 7.34 23.65 -5.06
N LEU A 93 6.50 22.67 -5.42
CA LEU A 93 6.97 21.37 -5.91
C LEU A 93 7.77 21.49 -7.21
N LEU A 94 7.35 22.40 -8.10
CA LEU A 94 8.04 22.66 -9.36
C LEU A 94 9.44 23.28 -9.15
N ASP A 95 9.54 24.24 -8.22
CA ASP A 95 10.77 24.98 -7.97
C ASP A 95 11.75 24.22 -7.05
N SER A 96 11.24 23.71 -5.92
CA SER A 96 12.06 23.22 -4.81
C SER A 96 11.94 21.71 -4.58
N GLY A 97 11.01 21.03 -5.26
CA GLY A 97 10.70 19.61 -5.00
C GLY A 97 11.90 18.69 -5.26
N THR A 98 12.56 18.80 -6.41
CA THR A 98 13.70 17.94 -6.77
C THR A 98 14.87 18.07 -5.79
N SER A 99 15.03 19.23 -5.17
CA SER A 99 16.06 19.53 -4.17
C SER A 99 15.70 19.08 -2.74
N THR A 100 14.53 18.45 -2.55
CA THR A 100 14.02 18.04 -1.23
C THR A 100 13.79 16.51 -1.15
N PRO A 101 14.86 15.68 -1.23
CA PRO A 101 14.74 14.22 -1.30
C PRO A 101 14.22 13.56 -0.01
N SER A 102 14.37 14.24 1.14
CA SER A 102 13.82 13.81 2.43
C SER A 102 12.32 14.09 2.56
N GLY A 103 11.75 14.88 1.64
CA GLY A 103 10.37 15.36 1.67
C GLY A 103 10.13 16.45 2.71
N ILE A 104 8.86 16.70 3.00
CA ILE A 104 8.39 17.73 3.93
C ILE A 104 7.29 17.20 4.85
N TRP A 105 7.07 17.91 5.94
CA TRP A 105 5.81 17.88 6.67
C TRP A 105 4.95 19.05 6.18
N LEU A 106 3.79 18.77 5.60
CA LEU A 106 2.84 19.80 5.24
C LEU A 106 1.86 19.98 6.41
N ARG A 107 1.76 21.21 6.91
CA ARG A 107 0.84 21.60 7.99
C ARG A 107 -0.50 22.00 7.40
N PHE A 108 -1.56 21.41 7.95
CA PHE A 108 -2.94 21.64 7.57
C PHE A 108 -3.69 22.29 8.71
N SER A 109 -4.46 23.34 8.39
CA SER A 109 -5.45 23.91 9.30
C SER A 109 -6.62 22.93 9.48
N LYS A 110 -7.07 22.72 10.72
CA LYS A 110 -8.32 22.01 10.98
C LYS A 110 -9.51 22.90 10.60
N LYS A 111 -10.66 22.26 10.37
CA LYS A 111 -11.91 22.92 9.96
C LYS A 111 -12.30 24.09 10.86
N SER A 112 -12.01 24.02 12.16
CA SER A 112 -12.35 25.06 13.15
C SER A 112 -11.64 26.40 12.93
N ILE A 113 -10.50 26.42 12.23
CA ILE A 113 -9.69 27.63 12.03
C ILE A 113 -9.43 27.97 10.55
N ILE A 114 -9.98 27.19 9.61
CA ILE A 114 -9.72 27.35 8.17
C ILE A 114 -10.09 28.74 7.64
N SER A 115 -11.11 29.39 8.23
CA SER A 115 -11.53 30.75 7.87
C SER A 115 -10.54 31.84 8.32
N LYS A 116 -9.74 31.57 9.35
CA LYS A 116 -8.72 32.50 9.88
C LYS A 116 -7.35 32.21 9.29
N VAL A 117 -7.04 30.93 9.06
CA VAL A 117 -5.76 30.47 8.51
C VAL A 117 -6.03 29.55 7.32
N PRO A 118 -6.14 30.10 6.09
CA PRO A 118 -6.36 29.31 4.89
C PRO A 118 -5.32 28.21 4.70
N SER A 119 -5.77 27.06 4.22
CA SER A 119 -4.91 25.89 4.04
C SER A 119 -5.42 25.04 2.88
N ILE A 120 -4.49 24.51 2.09
CA ILE A 120 -4.76 23.51 1.06
C ILE A 120 -5.55 22.33 1.65
N SER A 121 -6.53 21.82 0.91
CA SER A 121 -7.24 20.61 1.36
C SER A 121 -6.33 19.38 1.25
N TYR A 122 -6.57 18.36 2.07
CA TYR A 122 -5.78 17.12 2.00
C TYR A 122 -5.87 16.46 0.62
N LEU A 123 -7.05 16.44 0.00
CA LEU A 123 -7.23 15.84 -1.33
C LEU A 123 -6.48 16.63 -2.39
N ASP A 124 -6.52 17.96 -2.36
CA ASP A 124 -5.76 18.79 -3.30
C ASP A 124 -4.25 18.58 -3.12
N ALA A 125 -3.77 18.44 -1.88
CA ALA A 125 -2.37 18.15 -1.60
C ALA A 125 -1.95 16.78 -2.16
N VAL A 126 -2.79 15.76 -2.00
CA VAL A 126 -2.55 14.42 -2.59
C VAL A 126 -2.51 14.51 -4.12
N ASP A 127 -3.52 15.10 -4.74
CA ASP A 127 -3.61 15.21 -6.20
C ASP A 127 -2.42 15.99 -6.78
N THR A 128 -2.08 17.13 -6.17
CA THR A 128 -0.90 17.92 -6.56
C THR A 128 0.37 17.10 -6.39
N SER A 129 0.54 16.40 -5.27
CA SER A 129 1.73 15.56 -5.05
C SER A 129 1.85 14.44 -6.11
N LEU A 130 0.75 13.79 -6.48
CA LEU A 130 0.75 12.74 -7.51
C LEU A 130 1.16 13.29 -8.88
N CYS A 131 0.71 14.49 -9.23
CA CYS A 131 1.11 15.16 -10.48
C CYS A 131 2.62 15.34 -10.58
N HIS A 132 3.31 15.54 -9.45
CA HIS A 132 4.75 15.74 -9.36
C HIS A 132 5.56 14.45 -9.08
N GLY A 133 4.91 13.28 -9.00
CA GLY A 133 5.60 12.03 -8.66
C GLY A 133 5.94 11.89 -7.17
N TRP A 134 5.22 12.62 -6.32
CA TRP A 134 5.30 12.53 -4.87
C TRP A 134 4.17 11.67 -4.30
N ILE A 135 4.25 11.37 -3.01
CA ILE A 135 3.23 10.62 -2.27
C ILE A 135 3.14 11.14 -0.83
N ASP A 136 1.95 11.09 -0.27
CA ASP A 136 1.72 11.29 1.15
C ASP A 136 2.14 10.06 1.98
N GLY A 137 2.26 10.23 3.29
CA GLY A 137 2.64 9.15 4.20
C GLY A 137 2.08 9.30 5.60
N GLN A 138 2.97 9.55 6.55
CA GLN A 138 2.59 9.60 7.96
C GLN A 138 1.76 10.85 8.26
N ARG A 139 0.74 10.69 9.08
CA ARG A 139 -0.02 11.78 9.68
C ARG A 139 0.39 11.95 11.14
N LYS A 140 0.52 13.19 11.61
CA LYS A 140 0.75 13.53 13.02
C LYS A 140 -0.17 14.64 13.47
N ARG A 141 -0.64 14.56 14.72
CA ARG A 141 -1.25 15.72 15.39
C ARG A 141 -0.14 16.74 15.66
N LEU A 142 -0.41 18.02 15.41
CA LEU A 142 0.49 19.10 15.85
C LEU A 142 -0.03 19.67 17.15
N ASP A 143 -1.25 20.21 17.13
CA ASP A 143 -1.88 20.86 18.27
C ASP A 143 -3.42 20.81 18.15
N GLU A 144 -4.13 21.71 18.83
CA GLU A 144 -5.59 21.85 18.76
C GLU A 144 -6.09 22.28 17.37
N HIS A 145 -5.32 23.09 16.65
CA HIS A 145 -5.74 23.77 15.42
C HIS A 145 -5.13 23.17 14.16
N PHE A 146 -4.03 22.43 14.27
CA PHE A 146 -3.26 21.94 13.13
C PHE A 146 -2.98 20.44 13.21
N PHE A 147 -2.74 19.85 12.04
CA PHE A 147 -2.13 18.53 11.91
C PHE A 147 -1.07 18.57 10.80
N LEU A 148 -0.16 17.60 10.82
CA LEU A 148 0.89 17.44 9.82
C LEU A 148 0.62 16.18 8.98
N GLN A 149 0.93 16.24 7.69
CA GLN A 149 1.01 15.09 6.80
C GLN A 149 2.37 15.11 6.11
N ARG A 150 3.08 13.98 6.13
CA ARG A 150 4.36 13.86 5.44
C ARG A 150 4.12 13.68 3.94
N PHE A 151 4.86 14.41 3.13
CA PHE A 151 4.92 14.23 1.67
C PHE A 151 6.37 14.01 1.26
N THR A 152 6.59 13.03 0.39
CA THR A 152 7.94 12.68 -0.09
C THR A 152 7.92 12.36 -1.57
N PRO A 153 9.03 12.59 -2.30
CA PRO A 153 9.21 12.02 -3.63
C PRO A 153 8.98 10.50 -3.60
N ARG A 154 8.32 9.94 -4.61
CA ARG A 154 8.17 8.49 -4.70
C ARG A 154 9.53 7.84 -4.92
N ARG A 155 9.84 6.83 -4.12
CA ARG A 155 11.01 5.97 -4.34
C ARG A 155 10.75 5.09 -5.57
N PRO A 156 11.80 4.68 -6.32
CA PRO A 156 11.65 3.90 -7.54
C PRO A 156 10.76 2.65 -7.39
N ARG A 157 10.82 1.98 -6.25
CA ARG A 157 10.07 0.73 -5.97
C ARG A 157 8.87 0.90 -5.05
N SER A 158 8.38 2.14 -4.86
CA SER A 158 7.19 2.39 -4.03
C SER A 158 5.96 1.66 -4.58
N LEU A 159 5.16 1.07 -3.68
CA LEU A 159 3.90 0.44 -4.04
C LEU A 159 2.87 1.49 -4.49
N TRP A 160 1.85 1.03 -5.21
CA TRP A 160 0.71 1.83 -5.65
C TRP A 160 -0.57 1.29 -5.03
N SER A 161 -1.43 2.18 -4.54
CA SER A 161 -2.79 1.85 -4.13
C SER A 161 -3.72 2.02 -5.32
N ARG A 162 -4.83 1.25 -5.35
CA ARG A 162 -5.91 1.43 -6.33
C ARG A 162 -6.44 2.86 -6.33
N ARG A 163 -6.62 3.44 -5.15
CA ARG A 163 -7.02 4.85 -5.01
C ARG A 163 -6.07 5.82 -5.71
N ASN A 164 -4.76 5.64 -5.58
CA ASN A 164 -3.81 6.56 -6.22
C ASN A 164 -3.73 6.32 -7.73
N VAL A 165 -3.94 5.08 -8.19
CA VAL A 165 -4.10 4.76 -9.62
C VAL A 165 -5.31 5.51 -10.19
N GLU A 166 -6.48 5.37 -9.58
CA GLU A 166 -7.73 6.05 -9.99
C GLU A 166 -7.56 7.58 -10.01
N ARG A 167 -6.91 8.14 -8.99
CA ARG A 167 -6.61 9.58 -8.94
C ARG A 167 -5.70 10.01 -10.07
N VAL A 168 -4.63 9.26 -10.35
CA VAL A 168 -3.73 9.59 -11.46
C VAL A 168 -4.43 9.48 -12.81
N GLU A 169 -5.31 8.50 -13.01
CA GLU A 169 -6.08 8.37 -14.26
C GLU A 169 -6.98 9.59 -14.49
N MET A 170 -7.67 10.05 -13.44
CA MET A 170 -8.44 11.29 -13.46
C MET A 170 -7.54 12.50 -13.77
N LEU A 171 -6.42 12.67 -13.05
CA LEU A 171 -5.49 13.79 -13.24
C LEU A 171 -4.81 13.80 -14.62
N THR A 172 -4.63 12.61 -15.21
CA THR A 172 -4.13 12.45 -16.58
C THR A 172 -5.16 12.93 -17.59
N THR A 173 -6.43 12.56 -17.39
CA THR A 173 -7.55 13.03 -18.22
C THR A 173 -7.71 14.54 -18.14
N GLU A 174 -7.48 15.13 -16.96
CA GLU A 174 -7.49 16.58 -16.73
C GLU A 174 -6.24 17.31 -17.28
N GLY A 175 -5.22 16.60 -17.78
CA GLY A 175 -3.98 17.19 -18.29
C GLY A 175 -3.10 17.83 -17.20
N ARG A 176 -3.27 17.45 -15.93
CA ARG A 176 -2.57 18.07 -14.78
C ARG A 176 -1.22 17.44 -14.45
N MET A 177 -0.98 16.22 -14.93
CA MET A 177 0.23 15.45 -14.64
C MET A 177 1.48 16.18 -15.15
N LYS A 178 2.52 16.28 -14.31
CA LYS A 178 3.82 16.86 -14.67
C LYS A 178 4.79 15.77 -15.13
N PRO A 179 5.90 16.10 -15.81
CA PRO A 179 6.86 15.12 -16.31
C PRO A 179 7.35 14.11 -15.25
N ALA A 180 7.62 14.56 -14.03
CA ALA A 180 8.04 13.70 -12.92
C ALA A 180 6.94 12.71 -12.48
N GLY A 181 5.68 13.15 -12.43
CA GLY A 181 4.54 12.27 -12.16
C GLY A 181 4.34 11.23 -13.25
N ILE A 182 4.41 11.65 -14.51
CA ILE A 182 4.31 10.74 -15.67
C ILE A 182 5.44 9.70 -15.63
N ALA A 183 6.67 10.11 -15.35
CA ALA A 183 7.80 9.20 -15.22
C ALA A 183 7.57 8.14 -14.11
N ALA A 184 7.03 8.55 -12.96
CA ALA A 184 6.70 7.63 -11.87
C ALA A 184 5.61 6.61 -12.26
N VAL A 185 4.61 7.04 -13.03
CA VAL A 185 3.55 6.17 -13.58
C VAL A 185 4.12 5.17 -14.57
N ASN A 186 4.91 5.65 -15.54
CA ASN A 186 5.52 4.80 -16.55
C ASN A 186 6.46 3.75 -15.94
N ALA A 187 7.26 4.13 -14.94
CA ALA A 187 8.10 3.19 -14.21
C ALA A 187 7.30 2.10 -13.49
N ALA A 188 6.13 2.45 -12.93
CA ALA A 188 5.26 1.50 -12.24
C ALA A 188 4.49 0.58 -13.20
N LYS A 189 4.15 1.08 -14.39
CA LYS A 189 3.58 0.25 -15.48
C LYS A 189 4.63 -0.72 -16.01
N GLY A 190 5.85 -0.23 -16.27
CA GLY A 190 6.95 -1.02 -16.82
C GLY A 190 7.40 -2.18 -15.93
N ASP A 191 7.21 -2.11 -14.61
CA ASP A 191 7.54 -3.20 -13.68
C ASP A 191 6.33 -3.90 -13.06
N GLY A 192 5.12 -3.62 -13.56
CA GLY A 192 3.87 -4.28 -13.16
C GLY A 192 3.34 -3.90 -11.76
N ARG A 193 3.93 -2.92 -11.07
CA ARG A 193 3.38 -2.39 -9.80
C ARG A 193 2.06 -1.68 -9.98
N TRP A 194 1.83 -1.12 -11.17
CA TRP A 194 0.57 -0.44 -11.51
C TRP A 194 -0.60 -1.41 -11.46
N ASP A 195 -0.51 -2.55 -12.13
CA ASP A 195 -1.58 -3.55 -12.20
C ASP A 195 -1.77 -4.29 -10.86
N LYS A 196 -0.68 -4.42 -10.08
CA LYS A 196 -0.67 -4.99 -8.73
C LYS A 196 -1.01 -3.96 -7.65
N ALA A 197 -1.66 -2.85 -8.02
CA ALA A 197 -2.05 -1.83 -7.06
C ALA A 197 -3.01 -2.42 -6.02
N TYR A 198 -2.69 -2.18 -4.75
CA TYR A 198 -3.41 -2.80 -3.65
C TYR A 198 -4.77 -2.14 -3.38
N ALA A 199 -5.73 -2.94 -2.96
CA ALA A 199 -7.07 -2.48 -2.60
C ALA A 199 -7.08 -1.61 -1.33
N GLY A 200 -8.11 -0.77 -1.17
CA GLY A 200 -8.30 -0.02 0.06
C GLY A 200 -8.97 -0.87 1.15
N PRO A 201 -9.08 -0.38 2.39
CA PRO A 201 -9.77 -1.08 3.48
C PRO A 201 -11.22 -1.47 3.18
N ALA A 202 -11.88 -0.75 2.26
CA ALA A 202 -13.26 -1.03 1.87
C ALA A 202 -13.42 -2.22 0.92
N THR A 203 -12.37 -2.53 0.14
CA THR A 203 -12.42 -3.49 -0.98
C THR A 203 -11.36 -4.59 -0.88
N MET A 204 -10.56 -4.62 0.20
CA MET A 204 -9.57 -5.66 0.40
C MET A 204 -10.24 -6.96 0.80
N GLU A 205 -10.09 -7.97 -0.06
CA GLU A 205 -10.60 -9.31 0.16
C GLU A 205 -9.67 -10.13 1.05
N VAL A 206 -10.22 -11.18 1.66
CA VAL A 206 -9.46 -12.16 2.43
C VAL A 206 -8.78 -13.11 1.43
N PRO A 207 -7.44 -13.22 1.42
CA PRO A 207 -6.77 -14.18 0.57
C PRO A 207 -7.11 -15.62 0.95
N GLY A 208 -7.22 -16.50 -0.05
CA GLY A 208 -7.62 -17.90 0.16
C GLY A 208 -6.72 -18.67 1.14
N ASP A 209 -5.41 -18.42 1.14
CA ASP A 209 -4.48 -19.06 2.09
C ASP A 209 -4.66 -18.59 3.54
N LEU A 210 -5.13 -17.36 3.77
CA LEU A 210 -5.56 -16.93 5.11
C LEU A 210 -6.90 -17.56 5.47
N GLU A 211 -7.83 -17.67 4.52
CA GLU A 211 -9.14 -18.29 4.74
C GLU A 211 -9.00 -19.77 5.12
N GLU A 212 -8.15 -20.52 4.40
CA GLU A 212 -7.79 -21.90 4.70
C GLU A 212 -7.20 -22.02 6.11
N ALA A 213 -6.21 -21.19 6.45
CA ALA A 213 -5.57 -21.22 7.76
C ALA A 213 -6.53 -20.86 8.91
N LEU A 214 -7.47 -19.93 8.69
CA LEU A 214 -8.51 -19.62 9.67
C LEU A 214 -9.51 -20.78 9.81
N ALA A 215 -9.83 -21.51 8.73
CA ALA A 215 -10.73 -22.65 8.79
C ALA A 215 -10.18 -23.81 9.64
N GLU A 216 -8.86 -23.90 9.80
CA GLU A 216 -8.20 -24.88 10.69
C GLU A 216 -8.25 -24.50 12.18
N ASN A 217 -8.64 -23.26 12.53
CA ASN A 217 -8.70 -22.78 13.91
C ASN A 217 -9.99 -21.98 14.17
N GLU A 218 -10.99 -22.63 14.75
CA GLU A 218 -12.32 -22.04 14.96
C GLU A 218 -12.28 -20.79 15.87
N ALA A 219 -11.43 -20.77 16.90
CA ALA A 219 -11.28 -19.60 17.77
C ALA A 219 -10.75 -18.39 17.01
N ALA A 220 -9.70 -18.58 16.19
CA ALA A 220 -9.14 -17.53 15.35
C ALA A 220 -10.15 -17.03 14.31
N LYS A 221 -10.91 -17.95 13.69
CA LYS A 221 -11.94 -17.64 12.70
C LYS A 221 -13.05 -16.77 13.30
N VAL A 222 -13.59 -17.15 14.44
CA VAL A 222 -14.63 -16.37 15.15
C VAL A 222 -14.10 -14.99 15.51
N MET A 223 -12.89 -14.90 16.07
CA MET A 223 -12.26 -13.62 16.42
C MET A 223 -12.10 -12.73 15.18
N PHE A 224 -11.56 -13.27 14.09
CA PHE A 224 -11.36 -12.54 12.84
C PHE A 224 -12.68 -12.04 12.24
N GLN A 225 -13.73 -12.86 12.28
CA GLN A 225 -15.07 -12.48 11.84
C GLN A 225 -15.70 -11.39 12.72
N GLY A 226 -15.38 -11.35 14.02
CA GLY A 226 -15.79 -10.27 14.91
C GLY A 226 -15.09 -8.92 14.66
N LEU A 227 -13.95 -8.90 13.95
CA LEU A 227 -13.21 -7.67 13.70
C LEU A 227 -13.93 -6.75 12.70
N SER A 228 -13.84 -5.44 12.94
CA SER A 228 -14.25 -4.40 11.98
C SER A 228 -13.38 -4.44 10.71
N LYS A 229 -13.89 -3.88 9.60
CA LYS A 229 -13.13 -3.78 8.33
C LYS A 229 -11.77 -3.10 8.51
N SER A 230 -11.69 -2.08 9.36
CA SER A 230 -10.43 -1.37 9.64
C SER A 230 -9.43 -2.24 10.39
N GLN A 231 -9.89 -3.06 11.35
CA GLN A 231 -9.02 -3.99 12.07
C GLN A 231 -8.53 -5.10 11.15
N ARG A 232 -9.43 -5.72 10.36
CA ARG A 232 -9.06 -6.75 9.37
C ARG A 232 -8.02 -6.24 8.38
N TYR A 233 -8.17 -5.00 7.90
CA TYR A 233 -7.24 -4.41 6.93
C TYR A 233 -5.78 -4.44 7.39
N SER A 234 -5.50 -4.27 8.69
CA SER A 234 -4.14 -4.36 9.24
C SER A 234 -3.49 -5.72 9.00
N PHE A 235 -4.25 -6.81 9.09
CA PHE A 235 -3.81 -8.17 8.82
C PHE A 235 -3.65 -8.40 7.32
N LEU A 236 -4.71 -8.10 6.56
CA LEU A 236 -4.76 -8.30 5.11
C LEU A 236 -3.64 -7.53 4.39
N TRP A 237 -3.39 -6.29 4.79
CA TRP A 237 -2.31 -5.45 4.26
C TRP A 237 -0.92 -6.07 4.49
N ARG A 238 -0.66 -6.59 5.69
CA ARG A 238 0.61 -7.23 6.04
C ARG A 238 0.80 -8.54 5.28
N ILE A 239 -0.26 -9.31 5.05
CA ILE A 239 -0.20 -10.52 4.22
C ILE A 239 0.02 -10.18 2.75
N HIS A 240 -0.76 -9.23 2.21
CA HIS A 240 -0.68 -8.78 0.81
C HIS A 240 0.71 -8.22 0.45
N THR A 241 1.37 -7.51 1.37
CA THR A 241 2.68 -6.90 1.13
C THR A 241 3.87 -7.83 1.39
N ALA A 242 3.64 -9.07 1.84
CA ALA A 242 4.68 -10.06 2.03
C ALA A 242 5.16 -10.62 0.67
N LYS A 243 6.33 -10.16 0.21
CA LYS A 243 6.86 -10.54 -1.12
C LYS A 243 7.39 -11.97 -1.21
N LYS A 244 7.86 -12.53 -0.09
CA LYS A 244 8.39 -13.89 0.00
C LYS A 244 7.29 -14.81 0.53
N SER A 245 7.08 -15.96 -0.11
CA SER A 245 6.11 -16.98 0.33
C SER A 245 6.35 -17.37 1.80
N GLU A 246 7.60 -17.64 2.18
CA GLU A 246 7.96 -17.97 3.56
C GLU A 246 7.53 -16.88 4.56
N THR A 247 7.73 -15.61 4.22
CA THR A 247 7.30 -14.49 5.09
C THR A 247 5.78 -14.40 5.18
N ARG A 248 5.08 -14.73 4.09
CA ARG A 248 3.63 -14.73 4.03
C ARG A 248 3.05 -15.85 4.88
N GLU A 249 3.52 -17.09 4.70
CA GLU A 249 3.13 -18.25 5.49
C GLU A 249 3.38 -18.04 6.99
N ARG A 250 4.57 -17.54 7.35
CA ARG A 250 4.89 -17.23 8.74
C ARG A 250 3.93 -16.20 9.33
N ARG A 251 3.64 -15.11 8.60
CA ARG A 251 2.68 -14.08 9.07
C ARG A 251 1.28 -14.64 9.25
N ILE A 252 0.81 -15.49 8.33
CA ILE A 252 -0.50 -16.12 8.44
C ILE A 252 -0.57 -16.95 9.72
N ARG A 253 0.45 -17.78 9.98
CA ARG A 253 0.54 -18.58 11.21
C ARG A 253 0.52 -17.70 12.47
N GLU A 254 1.41 -16.70 12.54
CA GLU A 254 1.48 -15.75 13.66
C GLU A 254 0.15 -15.04 13.90
N PHE A 255 -0.59 -14.70 12.83
CA PHE A 255 -1.88 -14.03 12.95
C PHE A 255 -2.99 -14.96 13.42
N VAL A 256 -3.01 -16.21 12.94
CA VAL A 256 -3.95 -17.22 13.42
C VAL A 256 -3.74 -17.46 14.92
N ASP A 257 -2.50 -17.62 15.36
CA ASP A 257 -2.17 -17.81 16.78
C ASP A 257 -2.61 -16.58 17.62
N LEU A 258 -2.28 -15.37 17.17
CA LEU A 258 -2.68 -14.12 17.83
C LEU A 258 -4.21 -13.99 17.97
N LEU A 259 -4.94 -14.34 16.92
CA LEU A 259 -6.40 -14.27 16.89
C LEU A 259 -7.03 -15.36 17.75
N ALA A 260 -6.45 -16.56 17.80
CA ALA A 260 -6.88 -17.64 18.69
C ALA A 260 -6.76 -17.25 20.17
N GLU A 261 -5.77 -16.41 20.51
CA GLU A 261 -5.61 -15.82 21.84
C GLU A 261 -6.57 -14.63 22.11
N GLY A 262 -7.42 -14.25 21.16
CA GLY A 262 -8.34 -13.12 21.28
C GLY A 262 -7.66 -11.74 21.16
N LYS A 263 -6.46 -11.67 20.58
CA LYS A 263 -5.68 -10.44 20.44
C LYS A 263 -5.79 -9.83 19.04
N THR A 264 -5.45 -8.54 18.92
CA THR A 264 -5.41 -7.79 17.65
C THR A 264 -4.06 -7.09 17.46
N LEU A 265 -3.75 -6.71 16.21
CA LEU A 265 -2.63 -5.83 15.83
C LEU A 265 -2.81 -4.38 16.27
#